data_AF-A0A9D1R2D1-F1
#
_entry.id   AF-A0A9D1R2D1-F1
#
_cell.length_a   1.000
_cell.length_b   1.000
_cell.length_c   1.000
_cell.angle_alpha   90.00
_cell.angle_beta   90.00
_cell.angle_gamma   90.00
#
_symmetry.space_group_name_H-M   'P 1'
#
loop_
_entity.id
_entity.type
_entity.pdbx_description
1 polymer ?
#
loop_
_entity_poly.entity_id
_entity_poly.type
_entity_poly.pdbx_seq_one_letter_code
_entity_poly.pdbx_strand_id
1 'polypeptide(L)'
;MSVGYPLAPLLRVREFREEAAKNAVRAAERAVAEAEAETERRRAELARYAVWREEEAERRYAAIMGASLSLKEVDEFKAGLGALADGELQRREAMDRAEEEAGRCREALSQARDAARRAQHETAKILAHRDIWREEARREAERLEDVEMEEFRTLPPQGTEED
;
A
#
# COMPACT_ATOMS: atom_id res chain seq x y z
N MET A 1 -19.55 -26.14 -30.25
CA MET A 1 -19.67 -25.17 -29.14
C MET A 1 -18.26 -24.79 -28.70
N SER A 2 -17.90 -23.50 -28.74
CA SER A 2 -16.58 -23.07 -28.22
C SER A 2 -16.51 -23.41 -26.74
N VAL A 3 -15.68 -24.38 -26.37
CA VAL A 3 -15.42 -24.69 -24.97
C VAL A 3 -14.71 -23.47 -24.40
N GLY A 4 -15.30 -22.82 -23.40
CA GLY A 4 -14.63 -21.72 -22.70
C GLY A 4 -13.42 -22.23 -21.93
N TYR A 5 -12.42 -21.38 -21.69
CA TYR A 5 -11.24 -21.74 -20.90
C TYR A 5 -11.64 -22.31 -19.52
N PRO A 6 -11.28 -23.57 -19.18
CA PRO A 6 -11.81 -24.24 -17.99
C PRO A 6 -11.52 -23.53 -16.66
N LEU A 7 -10.40 -22.81 -16.57
CA LEU A 7 -10.01 -22.09 -15.36
C LEU A 7 -10.39 -20.60 -15.39
N ALA A 8 -11.29 -20.18 -16.26
CA ALA A 8 -11.76 -18.79 -16.33
C ALA A 8 -12.30 -18.24 -15.00
N PRO A 9 -13.08 -18.99 -14.19
CA PRO A 9 -13.52 -18.50 -12.87
C PRO A 9 -12.35 -18.23 -11.91
N LEU A 10 -11.34 -19.11 -11.91
CA LEU A 10 -10.15 -18.95 -11.06
C LEU A 10 -9.30 -17.76 -11.51
N LEU A 11 -9.16 -17.54 -12.82
CA LEU A 11 -8.48 -16.38 -13.38
C LEU A 11 -9.13 -15.09 -12.88
N ARG A 12 -10.47 -14.99 -12.94
CA ARG A 12 -11.21 -13.81 -12.48
C ARG A 12 -10.99 -13.52 -10.99
N VAL A 13 -10.93 -14.56 -10.16
CA VAL A 13 -10.61 -14.41 -8.72
C VAL A 13 -9.18 -13.90 -8.52
N ARG A 14 -8.21 -14.38 -9.31
CA ARG A 14 -6.81 -13.93 -9.22
C ARG A 14 -6.65 -12.48 -9.66
N GLU A 15 -7.27 -12.09 -10.78
CA GLU A 15 -7.33 -10.69 -11.25
C GLU A 15 -7.93 -9.78 -10.18
N PHE A 16 -9.04 -10.19 -9.55
CA PHE A 16 -9.63 -9.43 -8.44
C PHE A 16 -8.67 -9.25 -7.25
N ARG A 17 -7.97 -10.32 -6.85
CA ARG A 17 -6.99 -10.27 -5.76
C ARG A 17 -5.78 -9.40 -6.09
N GLU A 18 -5.32 -9.43 -7.33
CA GLU A 18 -4.25 -8.57 -7.81
C GLU A 18 -4.66 -7.09 -7.76
N GLU A 19 -5.85 -6.75 -8.25
CA GLU A 19 -6.36 -5.37 -8.17
C GLU A 19 -6.57 -4.93 -6.72
N ALA A 20 -7.08 -5.80 -5.85
CA ALA A 20 -7.18 -5.53 -4.42
C ALA A 20 -5.80 -5.25 -3.79
N ALA A 21 -4.78 -6.03 -4.16
CA ALA A 21 -3.42 -5.83 -3.66
C ALA A 21 -2.78 -4.54 -4.18
N LYS A 22 -3.00 -4.17 -5.45
CA LYS A 22 -2.59 -2.87 -6.01
C LYS A 22 -3.26 -1.70 -5.28
N ASN A 23 -4.54 -1.83 -4.97
CA ASN A 23 -5.26 -0.82 -4.20
C ASN A 23 -4.74 -0.71 -2.75
N ALA A 24 -4.38 -1.82 -2.12
CA ALA A 24 -3.74 -1.83 -0.81
C ALA A 24 -2.38 -1.11 -0.83
N VAL A 25 -1.57 -1.30 -1.88
CA VAL A 25 -0.31 -0.54 -2.06
C VAL A 25 -0.59 0.96 -2.13
N ARG A 26 -1.53 1.40 -2.97
CA ARG A 26 -1.90 2.83 -3.08
C ARG A 26 -2.39 3.42 -1.76
N ALA A 27 -3.13 2.64 -0.97
CA ALA A 27 -3.58 3.05 0.35
C ALA A 27 -2.42 3.20 1.33
N ALA A 28 -1.49 2.23 1.34
CA ALA A 28 -0.30 2.29 2.18
C ALA A 28 0.64 3.46 1.79
N GLU A 29 0.76 3.78 0.50
CA GLU A 29 1.53 4.94 0.03
C GLU A 29 0.96 6.26 0.54
N ARG A 30 -0.37 6.41 0.54
CA ARG A 30 -1.03 7.58 1.15
C ARG A 30 -0.79 7.64 2.65
N ALA A 31 -0.91 6.51 3.36
CA ALA A 31 -0.67 6.45 4.80
C ALA A 31 0.77 6.86 5.17
N VAL A 32 1.76 6.42 4.38
CA VAL A 32 3.16 6.86 4.55
C VAL A 32 3.28 8.37 4.36
N ALA A 33 2.71 8.92 3.29
CA ALA A 33 2.78 10.36 3.04
C ALA A 33 2.12 11.19 4.14
N GLU A 34 0.97 10.75 4.65
CA GLU A 34 0.27 11.40 5.77
C GLU A 34 1.09 11.33 7.06
N ALA A 35 1.65 10.16 7.38
CA ALA A 35 2.49 9.98 8.56
C ALA A 35 3.77 10.83 8.50
N GLU A 36 4.43 10.91 7.35
CA GLU A 36 5.63 11.72 7.17
C GLU A 36 5.32 13.23 7.26
N ALA A 37 4.18 13.67 6.73
CA ALA A 37 3.72 15.05 6.89
C ALA A 37 3.42 15.39 8.37
N GLU A 38 2.82 14.45 9.11
CA GLU A 38 2.61 14.58 10.56
C GLU A 38 3.95 14.70 11.30
N THR A 39 4.91 13.82 11.01
CA THR A 39 6.26 13.87 11.59
C THR A 39 6.90 15.23 11.39
N GLU A 40 6.85 15.78 10.17
CA GLU A 40 7.43 17.08 9.88
C GLU A 40 6.69 18.21 10.61
N ARG A 41 5.36 18.14 10.71
CA ARG A 41 4.58 19.09 11.49
C ARG A 41 4.99 19.09 12.97
N ARG A 42 5.18 17.90 13.57
CA ARG A 42 5.61 17.76 14.97
C ARG A 42 7.03 18.23 15.19
N ARG A 43 7.95 17.94 14.26
CA ARG A 43 9.32 18.46 14.29
C ARG A 43 9.33 19.99 14.28
N ALA A 44 8.55 20.61 13.39
CA ALA A 44 8.45 22.06 13.32
C ALA A 44 7.80 22.66 14.57
N GLU A 45 6.80 22.00 15.15
CA GLU A 45 6.19 22.42 16.42
C GLU A 45 7.20 22.39 17.58
N LEU A 46 7.95 21.29 17.71
CA LEU A 46 8.98 21.15 18.73
C LEU A 46 10.08 22.22 18.59
N ALA A 47 10.56 22.45 17.36
CA ALA A 47 11.57 23.47 17.09
C ALA A 47 11.09 24.88 17.47
N ARG A 48 9.86 25.24 17.09
CA ARG A 48 9.26 26.53 17.49
C ARG A 48 9.10 26.65 18.99
N TYR A 49 8.67 25.57 19.66
CA TYR A 49 8.49 25.57 21.10
C TYR A 49 9.82 25.71 21.83
N ALA A 50 10.89 25.05 21.36
CA ALA A 50 12.21 25.13 21.99
C ALA A 50 12.72 26.58 22.03
N VAL A 51 12.63 27.31 20.91
CA VAL A 51 13.01 28.74 20.83
C VAL A 51 12.14 29.57 21.76
N TRP A 52 10.81 29.46 21.65
CA TRP A 52 9.88 30.23 22.47
C TRP A 52 10.05 29.94 23.97
N ARG A 53 10.34 28.69 24.34
CA ARG A 53 10.53 28.27 25.73
C ARG A 53 11.74 28.96 26.35
N GLU A 54 12.82 29.11 25.59
CA GLU A 54 14.02 29.83 26.05
C GLU A 54 13.72 31.32 26.25
N GLU A 55 13.11 31.97 25.26
CA GLU A 55 12.70 33.38 25.36
C GLU A 55 11.75 33.62 26.54
N GLU A 56 10.78 32.73 26.75
CA GLU A 56 9.82 32.83 27.83
C GLU A 56 10.49 32.58 29.20
N ALA A 57 11.45 31.66 29.29
CA ALA A 57 12.22 31.46 30.50
C ALA A 57 13.04 32.70 30.85
N GLU A 58 13.75 33.28 29.87
CA GLU A 58 14.51 34.53 30.05
C GLU A 58 13.61 35.69 30.50
N ARG A 59 12.44 35.85 29.86
CA ARG A 59 11.45 36.87 30.23
C ARG A 59 10.98 36.70 31.67
N ARG A 60 10.72 35.47 32.10
CA ARG A 60 10.30 35.16 33.48
C ARG A 60 11.39 35.45 34.48
N TYR A 61 12.64 35.07 34.19
CA TYR A 61 13.78 35.40 35.04
C TYR A 61 13.92 36.93 35.16
N ALA A 62 13.92 37.66 34.04
CA ALA A 62 14.04 39.11 34.03
C ALA A 62 12.96 39.81 34.88
N ALA A 63 11.73 39.29 34.89
CA ALA A 63 10.63 39.85 35.68
C ALA A 63 10.85 39.78 37.20
N ILE A 64 11.66 38.84 37.68
CA ILE A 64 11.93 38.65 39.12
C ILE A 64 13.31 39.15 39.55
N MET A 65 14.18 39.53 38.59
CA MET A 65 15.53 39.99 38.88
C MET A 65 15.51 41.25 39.75
N GLY A 66 16.16 41.18 40.91
CA GLY A 66 16.23 42.30 41.88
C GLY A 66 14.97 42.48 42.73
N ALA A 67 13.94 41.65 42.55
CA ALA A 67 12.76 41.64 43.40
C ALA A 67 12.98 40.82 44.67
N SER A 68 12.42 41.27 45.80
CA SER A 68 12.28 40.43 46.98
C SER A 68 11.02 39.58 46.84
N LEU A 69 11.20 38.27 46.72
CA LEU A 69 10.13 37.30 46.57
C LEU A 69 9.86 36.60 47.91
N SER A 70 8.60 36.34 48.20
CA SER A 70 8.20 35.40 49.23
C SER A 70 8.52 33.96 48.80
N LEU A 71 8.59 33.05 49.78
CA LEU A 71 8.81 31.63 49.50
C LEU A 71 7.74 31.05 48.54
N LYS A 72 6.48 31.47 48.70
CA LYS A 72 5.38 31.05 47.84
C LYS A 72 5.59 31.49 46.38
N GLU A 73 6.01 32.74 46.15
CA GLU A 73 6.26 33.26 44.80
C GLU A 73 7.46 32.55 44.14
N VAL A 74 8.47 32.15 44.93
CA VAL A 74 9.58 31.33 44.43
C VAL A 74 9.10 29.94 43.98
N ASP A 75 8.22 29.30 44.75
CA ASP A 75 7.68 27.99 44.40
C ASP A 75 6.79 28.06 43.15
N GLU A 76 5.94 29.08 43.04
CA GLU A 76 5.13 29.34 41.84
C GLU A 76 6.00 29.60 40.60
N PHE A 77 7.08 30.36 40.75
CA PHE A 77 8.05 30.61 39.68
C PHE A 77 8.70 29.30 39.19
N LYS A 78 9.20 28.47 40.12
CA LYS A 78 9.79 27.16 39.79
C LYS A 78 8.79 26.23 39.12
N ALA A 79 7.57 26.16 39.63
CA ALA A 79 6.50 25.38 39.03
C ALA A 79 6.19 25.86 37.60
N GLY A 80 6.20 27.17 37.37
CA GLY A 80 6.06 27.76 36.04
C GLY A 80 7.15 27.32 35.07
N LEU A 81 8.42 27.31 35.48
CA LEU A 81 9.53 26.80 34.66
C LEU A 81 9.42 25.29 34.42
N GLY A 82 8.99 24.53 35.43
CA GLY A 82 8.69 23.11 35.30
C GLY A 82 7.63 22.85 34.22
N ALA A 83 6.54 23.61 34.22
CA ALA A 83 5.49 23.49 33.21
C ALA A 83 5.97 23.77 31.78
N LEU A 84 6.97 24.65 31.60
CA LEU A 84 7.60 24.88 30.30
C LEU A 84 8.44 23.67 29.85
N ALA A 85 9.21 23.07 30.76
CA ALA A 85 9.99 21.86 30.48
C ALA A 85 9.06 20.67 30.15
N ASP A 86 7.98 20.49 30.92
CA ASP A 86 6.98 19.46 30.68
C ASP A 86 6.30 19.65 29.31
N GLY A 87 6.01 20.89 28.92
CA GLY A 87 5.45 21.21 27.61
C GLY A 87 6.38 20.88 26.44
N GLU A 88 7.69 20.94 26.63
CA GLU A 88 8.67 20.50 25.63
C GLU A 88 8.76 18.98 25.59
N LEU A 89 8.79 18.32 26.75
CA LEU A 89 8.80 16.86 26.85
C LEU A 89 7.61 16.25 26.12
N GLN A 90 6.39 16.76 26.35
CA GLN A 90 5.18 16.30 25.66
C GLN A 90 5.28 16.40 24.12
N ARG A 91 5.94 17.44 23.62
CA ARG A 91 6.15 17.63 22.17
C ARG A 91 7.20 16.67 21.61
N ARG A 92 8.27 16.40 22.36
CA ARG A 92 9.26 15.37 22.02
C ARG A 92 8.60 14.00 21.94
N GLU A 93 7.82 13.61 22.95
CA GLU A 93 7.08 12.35 22.91
C GLU A 93 6.09 12.28 21.75
N ALA A 94 5.43 13.39 21.40
CA ALA A 94 4.55 13.42 20.22
C ALA A 94 5.32 13.27 18.90
N MET A 95 6.55 13.78 18.85
CA MET A 95 7.50 13.64 17.74
C MET A 95 7.91 12.17 17.60
N ASP A 96 8.35 11.54 18.69
CA ASP A 96 8.75 10.14 18.74
C ASP A 96 7.59 9.21 18.29
N ARG A 97 6.38 9.43 18.83
CA ARG A 97 5.18 8.68 18.41
C ARG A 97 4.87 8.82 16.92
N ALA A 98 5.09 10.01 16.34
CA ALA A 98 4.87 10.23 14.92
C ALA A 98 5.93 9.52 14.06
N GLU A 99 7.19 9.49 14.51
CA GLU A 99 8.27 8.72 13.85
C GLU A 99 8.02 7.21 13.88
N GLU A 100 7.57 6.68 15.02
CA GLU A 100 7.20 5.27 15.16
C GLU A 100 6.04 4.90 14.21
N GLU A 101 5.01 5.75 14.11
CA GLU A 101 3.89 5.54 13.18
C GLU A 101 4.36 5.59 11.72
N ALA A 102 5.21 6.55 11.34
CA ALA A 102 5.80 6.61 10.01
C ALA A 102 6.63 5.35 9.70
N GLY A 103 7.36 4.83 10.69
CA GLY A 103 8.04 3.53 10.61
C GLY A 103 7.07 2.38 10.30
N ARG A 104 6.00 2.24 11.10
CA ARG A 104 4.96 1.21 10.90
C ARG A 104 4.29 1.32 9.53
N CYS A 105 3.98 2.54 9.08
CA CYS A 105 3.41 2.77 7.75
C CYS A 105 4.35 2.33 6.62
N ARG A 106 5.66 2.61 6.73
CA ARG A 106 6.66 2.18 5.75
C ARG A 106 6.80 0.65 5.68
N GLU A 107 6.77 -0.01 6.83
CA GLU A 107 6.77 -1.47 6.89
C GLU A 107 5.52 -2.07 6.24
N ALA A 108 4.34 -1.51 6.54
CA ALA A 108 3.09 -1.92 5.93
C ALA A 108 3.10 -1.73 4.40
N LEU A 109 3.68 -0.64 3.91
CA LEU A 109 3.87 -0.41 2.46
C LEU A 109 4.77 -1.48 1.83
N SER A 110 5.88 -1.83 2.50
CA SER A 110 6.76 -2.90 2.03
C SER A 110 6.00 -4.22 1.90
N GLN A 111 5.27 -4.61 2.94
CA GLN A 111 4.46 -5.83 2.95
C GLN A 111 3.36 -5.82 1.88
N ALA A 112 2.69 -4.68 1.67
CA ALA A 112 1.68 -4.52 0.64
C ALA A 112 2.27 -4.66 -0.76
N ARG A 113 3.46 -4.10 -1.01
CA ARG A 113 4.17 -4.24 -2.29
C ARG A 113 4.55 -5.68 -2.55
N ASP A 114 5.03 -6.40 -1.53
CA ASP A 114 5.35 -7.82 -1.63
C ASP A 114 4.12 -8.67 -1.94
N ALA A 115 3.00 -8.38 -1.29
CA ALA A 115 1.72 -9.04 -1.54
C ALA A 115 1.22 -8.78 -2.97
N ALA A 116 1.33 -7.54 -3.47
CA ALA A 116 0.96 -7.18 -4.83
C ALA A 116 1.83 -7.92 -5.87
N ARG A 117 3.15 -8.01 -5.65
CA ARG A 117 4.05 -8.78 -6.53
C ARG A 117 3.69 -10.27 -6.55
N ARG A 118 3.38 -10.85 -5.39
CA ARG A 118 2.90 -12.25 -5.31
C ARG A 118 1.59 -12.45 -6.06
N ALA A 119 0.62 -11.56 -5.86
CA ALA A 119 -0.68 -11.64 -6.54
C ALA A 119 -0.51 -11.54 -8.07
N GLN A 120 0.30 -10.59 -8.55
CA GLN A 120 0.62 -10.44 -9.96
C GLN A 120 1.28 -11.69 -10.55
N HIS A 121 2.26 -12.27 -9.85
CA HIS A 121 2.93 -13.48 -10.30
C HIS A 121 1.95 -14.66 -10.42
N GLU A 122 1.04 -14.80 -9.47
CA GLU A 122 0.01 -15.83 -9.51
C GLU A 122 -1.01 -15.61 -10.64
N THR A 123 -1.41 -14.36 -10.92
CA THR A 123 -2.26 -14.07 -12.10
C THR A 123 -1.52 -14.39 -13.39
N ALA A 124 -0.24 -14.02 -13.51
CA ALA A 124 0.57 -14.28 -14.69
C ALA A 124 0.67 -15.79 -15.01
N LYS A 125 0.81 -16.66 -14.00
CA LYS A 125 0.82 -18.12 -14.20
C LYS A 125 -0.45 -18.63 -14.88
N ILE A 126 -1.61 -18.18 -14.42
CA ILE A 126 -2.89 -18.68 -14.95
C ILE A 126 -3.22 -18.08 -16.32
N LEU A 127 -2.72 -16.87 -16.61
CA LEU A 127 -2.77 -16.27 -17.93
C LEU A 127 -1.91 -17.06 -18.92
N ALA A 128 -0.69 -17.42 -18.55
CA ALA A 128 0.18 -18.26 -19.37
C ALA A 128 -0.46 -19.62 -19.68
N HIS A 129 -1.05 -20.27 -18.67
CA HIS A 129 -1.79 -21.52 -18.87
C HIS A 129 -3.00 -21.33 -19.81
N ARG A 130 -3.75 -20.23 -19.70
CA ARG A 130 -4.86 -19.90 -20.60
C ARG A 130 -4.39 -19.79 -22.04
N ASP A 131 -3.27 -19.13 -22.25
CA ASP A 131 -2.75 -18.87 -23.59
C ASP A 131 -2.25 -20.18 -24.23
N ILE A 132 -1.56 -21.05 -23.46
CA ILE A 132 -1.21 -22.42 -23.89
C ILE A 132 -2.47 -23.22 -24.25
N TRP A 133 -3.46 -23.24 -23.36
CA TRP A 133 -4.70 -23.98 -23.56
C TRP A 133 -5.46 -23.52 -24.81
N ARG A 134 -5.47 -22.22 -25.11
CA ARG A 134 -6.10 -21.67 -26.31
C ARG A 134 -5.40 -22.14 -27.59
N GLU A 135 -4.07 -22.15 -27.58
CA GLU A 135 -3.29 -22.64 -28.73
C GLU A 135 -3.50 -24.15 -28.94
N GLU A 136 -3.56 -24.94 -27.86
CA GLU A 136 -3.87 -26.37 -27.95
C GLU A 136 -5.30 -26.63 -28.47
N ALA A 137 -6.29 -25.91 -27.96
CA ALA A 137 -7.67 -26.01 -28.41
C ALA A 137 -7.83 -25.60 -29.89
N ARG A 138 -7.06 -24.60 -30.33
CA ARG A 138 -7.01 -24.20 -31.75
C ARG A 138 -6.41 -25.29 -32.62
N ARG A 139 -5.25 -25.83 -32.26
CA ARG A 139 -4.59 -26.91 -33.02
C ARG A 139 -5.47 -28.16 -33.12
N GLU A 140 -6.21 -28.47 -32.05
CA GLU A 140 -7.12 -29.61 -32.05
C GLU A 140 -8.36 -29.36 -32.92
N ALA A 141 -8.89 -28.14 -32.94
CA ALA A 141 -9.96 -27.78 -33.86
C ALA A 141 -9.51 -27.89 -35.32
N GLU A 142 -8.31 -27.37 -35.65
CA GLU A 142 -7.71 -27.51 -36.99
C GLU A 142 -7.56 -29.00 -37.38
N ARG A 143 -7.08 -29.85 -36.45
CA ARG A 143 -6.96 -31.30 -36.69
C ARG A 143 -8.31 -31.99 -36.91
N LEU A 144 -9.34 -31.58 -36.18
CA LEU A 144 -10.69 -32.15 -36.31
C LEU A 144 -11.31 -31.78 -37.66
N GLU A 145 -11.15 -30.52 -38.08
CA GLU A 145 -11.58 -30.05 -39.40
C GLU A 145 -10.91 -30.84 -40.53
N ASP A 146 -9.60 -31.12 -40.42
CA ASP A 146 -8.87 -31.94 -41.39
C ASP A 146 -9.45 -33.36 -41.49
N VAL A 147 -9.76 -34.00 -40.35
CA VAL A 147 -10.37 -35.35 -40.31
C VAL A 147 -11.78 -35.34 -40.93
N GLU A 148 -12.60 -34.34 -40.61
CA GLU A 148 -13.95 -34.19 -41.19
C GLU A 148 -13.89 -34.03 -42.72
N MET A 149 -12.87 -33.34 -43.24
CA MET A 149 -12.64 -33.18 -44.68
C MET A 149 -12.17 -34.47 -45.36
N GLU A 150 -11.45 -35.33 -44.66
CA GLU A 150 -11.07 -36.67 -45.14
C GLU A 150 -12.27 -37.63 -45.16
N GLU A 151 -13.11 -37.60 -44.12
CA GLU A 151 -14.31 -38.44 -44.02
C GLU A 151 -15.37 -38.09 -45.09
N PHE A 152 -15.58 -36.80 -45.38
CA PHE A 152 -16.51 -36.35 -46.42
C PHE A 152 -16.09 -36.74 -47.85
N ARG A 153 -14.80 -37.01 -48.09
CA ARG A 153 -14.28 -37.39 -49.42
C ARG A 153 -14.53 -38.84 -49.81
N THR A 154 -15.33 -39.59 -49.05
CA THR A 154 -15.71 -40.98 -49.39
C THR A 154 -17.17 -41.13 -49.80
N LEU A 155 -17.50 -40.66 -51.00
CA LEU A 155 -18.58 -41.25 -51.81
C LEU A 155 -17.96 -41.67 -53.14
N PRO A 156 -17.85 -42.99 -53.45
CA PRO A 156 -17.50 -43.39 -54.81
C PRO A 156 -18.60 -42.87 -55.74
N PRO A 157 -18.26 -42.42 -56.96
CA PRO A 157 -19.29 -42.08 -57.95
C PRO A 157 -20.19 -43.30 -58.10
N GLN A 158 -21.47 -43.16 -57.77
CA GLN A 158 -22.47 -44.14 -58.15
C GLN A 158 -22.39 -44.25 -59.67
N GLY A 159 -21.95 -45.41 -60.16
CA GLY A 159 -21.87 -45.69 -61.58
C GLY A 159 -23.27 -45.54 -62.19
N THR A 160 -23.47 -44.44 -62.91
CA THR A 160 -24.54 -44.28 -63.89
C THR A 160 -23.97 -44.56 -65.26
N GLU A 161 -24.06 -45.82 -65.68
CA GLU A 161 -24.09 -46.29 -67.08
C GLU A 161 -25.00 -47.54 -66.98
N GLU A 162 -26.28 -47.59 -67.38
CA GLU A 162 -26.91 -47.27 -68.68
C GLU A 162 -26.09 -47.78 -69.87
N ASP A 163 -26.06 -49.12 -70.05
CA ASP A 163 -26.65 -49.87 -71.17
C ASP A 163 -26.35 -51.39 -71.10
#